data_AF-A0A6I2R8E8-F1
#
_entry.id   AF-A0A6I2R8E8-F1
#
_cell.length_a   1.000
_cell.length_b   1.000
_cell.length_c   1.000
_cell.angle_alpha   90.00
_cell.angle_beta   90.00
_cell.angle_gamma   90.00
#
_symmetry.space_group_name_H-M   'P 1'
#
loop_
_entity.id
_entity.type
_entity.pdbx_description
1 polymer ?
#
loop_
_entity_poly.entity_id
_entity_poly.type
_entity_poly.pdbx_seq_one_letter_code
_entity_poly.pdbx_strand_id
1 'polypeptide(L)'
;MMGKQYVNELNKAIYNSPVLARSEILSSRKETLFDTIEGCFVRAGLLDTLAREMELQILKGDFSAMQLPPYQEPAHRPLMPGARRKEEERRARYKWAQDRLLAAQQMCQQRWEDGWSMAEILMMERAI
;
A
#
# COMPACT_ATOMS: atom_id res chain seq x y z
N MET A 1 -13.08 -12.49 14.68
CA MET A 1 -13.17 -11.06 15.04
C MET A 1 -11.94 -10.72 15.89
N MET A 2 -11.18 -9.67 15.58
CA MET A 2 -10.10 -9.21 16.47
C MET A 2 -10.67 -8.79 17.82
N GLY A 3 -9.97 -9.12 18.91
CA GLY A 3 -10.38 -8.68 20.24
C GLY A 3 -10.28 -7.15 20.36
N LYS A 4 -11.29 -6.50 20.94
CA LYS A 4 -11.30 -5.04 21.16
C LYS A 4 -10.05 -4.55 21.90
N GLN A 5 -9.50 -5.37 22.80
CA GLN A 5 -8.28 -5.05 23.51
C GLN A 5 -7.05 -4.96 22.60
N TYR A 6 -6.88 -5.91 21.67
CA TYR A 6 -5.80 -5.89 20.68
C TYR A 6 -5.90 -4.66 19.76
N VAL A 7 -7.11 -4.34 19.28
CA VAL A 7 -7.33 -3.14 18.45
C VAL A 7 -6.93 -1.86 19.19
N ASN A 8 -7.28 -1.75 20.47
CA ASN A 8 -6.90 -0.59 21.29
C ASN A 8 -5.39 -0.50 21.54
N GLU A 9 -4.73 -1.63 21.80
CA GLU A 9 -3.27 -1.69 21.97
C GLU A 9 -2.53 -1.35 20.68
N LEU A 10 -3.00 -1.86 19.55
CA LEU A 10 -2.44 -1.55 18.24
C LEU A 10 -2.63 -0.08 17.86
N ASN A 11 -3.80 0.50 18.09
CA ASN A 11 -4.01 1.95 17.88
C ASN A 11 -3.06 2.81 18.74
N LYS A 12 -2.81 2.42 20.00
CA LYS A 12 -1.81 3.09 20.84
C LYS A 12 -0.40 2.92 20.29
N ALA A 13 -0.05 1.72 19.79
CA ALA A 13 1.25 1.47 19.18
C ALA A 13 1.44 2.30 17.91
N ILE A 14 0.42 2.42 17.06
CA ILE A 14 0.45 3.25 15.85
C ILE A 14 0.78 4.71 16.21
N TYR A 15 0.14 5.25 17.24
CA TYR A 15 0.38 6.61 17.69
C TYR A 15 1.77 6.81 18.29
N ASN A 16 2.21 5.91 19.18
CA ASN A 16 3.45 6.07 19.95
C ASN A 16 4.70 5.60 19.21
N SER A 17 4.57 4.59 18.36
CA SER A 17 5.68 3.94 17.67
C SER A 17 5.24 3.31 16.33
N PRO A 18 5.10 4.10 15.26
CA PRO A 18 4.70 3.63 13.94
C PRO A 18 5.56 2.47 13.41
N VAL A 19 6.86 2.48 13.67
CA VAL A 19 7.78 1.43 13.20
C VAL A 19 7.48 0.08 13.86
N LEU A 20 7.21 0.07 15.17
CA LEU A 20 6.83 -1.14 15.88
C LEU A 20 5.44 -1.61 15.47
N ALA A 21 4.49 -0.69 15.34
CA ALA A 21 3.14 -1.01 14.86
C ALA A 21 3.15 -1.64 13.47
N ARG A 22 3.99 -1.12 12.55
CA ARG A 22 4.19 -1.73 11.21
C ARG A 22 4.66 -3.17 11.32
N SER A 23 5.65 -3.42 12.16
CA SER A 23 6.24 -4.75 12.35
C SER A 23 5.21 -5.73 12.91
N GLU A 24 4.38 -5.28 13.85
CA GLU A 24 3.28 -6.07 14.41
C GLU A 24 2.24 -6.42 13.33
N ILE A 25 1.81 -5.43 12.54
CA ILE A 25 0.81 -5.62 11.46
C ILE A 25 1.30 -6.65 10.43
N LEU A 26 2.55 -6.54 9.97
CA LEU A 26 3.15 -7.48 9.02
C LEU A 26 3.43 -8.86 9.63
N SER A 27 3.61 -8.95 10.94
CA SER A 27 3.73 -10.25 11.62
C SER A 27 2.40 -11.00 11.71
N SER A 28 1.29 -10.33 11.40
CA SER A 28 -0.02 -10.97 11.39
C SER A 28 -0.08 -12.06 10.32
N ARG A 29 -0.75 -13.18 10.61
CA ARG A 29 -0.92 -14.28 9.63
C ARG A 29 -1.98 -13.99 8.56
N LYS A 30 -2.38 -12.73 8.43
CA LYS A 30 -3.48 -12.29 7.57
C LYS A 30 -2.92 -11.32 6.54
N GLU A 31 -3.51 -11.34 5.36
CA GLU A 31 -3.25 -10.33 4.34
C GLU A 31 -3.81 -8.99 4.81
N THR A 32 -2.93 -8.00 4.91
CA THR A 32 -3.17 -6.65 5.42
C THR A 32 -3.13 -5.62 4.30
N LEU A 33 -3.44 -4.36 4.63
CA LEU A 33 -3.23 -3.24 3.70
C LEU A 33 -1.76 -3.12 3.26
N PHE A 34 -0.81 -3.43 4.14
CA PHE A 34 0.62 -3.35 3.83
C PHE A 34 1.05 -4.41 2.83
N ASP A 35 0.52 -5.63 2.90
CA ASP A 35 0.75 -6.65 1.87
C ASP A 35 0.25 -6.20 0.48
N THR A 36 -0.86 -5.46 0.45
CA THR A 36 -1.39 -4.88 -0.80
C THR A 36 -0.46 -3.80 -1.35
N ILE A 37 0.07 -2.93 -0.49
CA ILE A 37 1.03 -1.88 -0.87
C ILE A 37 2.32 -2.50 -1.37
N GLU A 38 2.95 -3.39 -0.60
CA GLU A 38 4.17 -4.10 -1.00
C GLU A 38 3.98 -4.84 -2.33
N GLY A 39 2.85 -5.54 -2.52
CA GLY A 39 2.51 -6.19 -3.78
C GLY A 39 2.39 -5.24 -4.97
N CYS A 40 1.84 -4.03 -4.77
CA CYS A 40 1.77 -3.00 -5.81
C CYS A 40 3.17 -2.49 -6.20
N PHE A 41 4.05 -2.23 -5.22
CA PHE A 41 5.42 -1.79 -5.47
C PHE A 41 6.25 -2.83 -6.22
N VAL A 42 6.18 -4.09 -5.79
CA VAL A 42 6.85 -5.22 -6.46
C VAL A 42 6.38 -5.33 -7.91
N ARG A 43 5.07 -5.26 -8.15
CA ARG A 43 4.51 -5.38 -9.50
C ARG A 43 4.87 -4.20 -10.41
N ALA A 44 4.93 -2.99 -9.83
CA ALA A 44 5.37 -1.78 -10.51
C ALA A 44 6.89 -1.76 -10.78
N GLY A 45 7.67 -2.65 -10.15
CA GLY A 45 9.12 -2.70 -10.27
C GLY A 45 9.81 -1.56 -9.53
N LEU A 46 9.24 -1.14 -8.39
CA LEU A 46 9.75 -0.06 -7.53
C LEU A 46 10.50 -0.64 -6.33
N LEU A 47 11.29 0.22 -5.67
CA LEU A 47 12.07 -0.16 -4.49
C LEU A 47 11.19 -0.33 -3.25
N ASP A 48 11.47 -1.37 -2.46
CA ASP A 48 10.77 -1.66 -1.19
C ASP A 48 10.86 -0.51 -0.18
N THR A 49 11.92 0.30 -0.25
CA THR A 49 12.07 1.49 0.61
C THR A 49 10.94 2.51 0.41
N LEU A 50 10.43 2.64 -0.83
CA LEU A 50 9.33 3.55 -1.13
C LEU A 50 7.99 3.02 -0.59
N ALA A 51 7.77 1.70 -0.65
CA ALA A 51 6.60 1.07 -0.01
C ALA A 51 6.62 1.35 1.51
N ARG A 52 7.78 1.14 2.14
CA ARG A 52 7.96 1.40 3.57
C ARG A 52 7.71 2.86 3.95
N GLU A 53 8.19 3.81 3.15
CA GLU A 53 7.92 5.24 3.39
C GLU A 53 6.43 5.56 3.31
N MET A 54 5.73 5.01 2.32
CA MET A 54 4.28 5.15 2.16
C MET A 54 3.52 4.59 3.37
N GLU A 55 3.86 3.39 3.82
CA GLU A 55 3.21 2.77 4.99
C GLU A 55 3.40 3.57 6.27
N LEU A 56 4.57 4.19 6.46
CA LEU A 56 4.83 5.09 7.58
C LEU A 56 4.02 6.40 7.49
N GLN A 57 3.72 6.90 6.30
CA GLN A 57 2.82 8.04 6.11
C GLN A 57 1.37 7.65 6.41
N ILE A 58 0.95 6.48 5.97
CA ILE A 58 -0.39 5.92 6.25
C ILE A 58 -0.60 5.73 7.75
N LEU A 59 0.40 5.22 8.48
CA LEU A 59 0.33 5.07 9.93
C LEU A 59 0.15 6.41 10.67
N LYS A 60 0.53 7.53 10.04
CA LYS A 60 0.29 8.89 10.56
C LYS A 60 -1.09 9.44 10.19
N GLY A 61 -1.93 8.66 9.52
CA GLY A 61 -3.25 9.08 9.05
C GLY A 61 -3.28 9.66 7.64
N ASP A 62 -2.15 9.68 6.92
CA ASP A 62 -2.11 10.20 5.57
C ASP A 62 -2.40 9.11 4.54
N PHE A 63 -3.68 8.85 4.29
CA PHE A 63 -4.10 7.95 3.21
C PHE A 63 -3.87 8.55 1.82
N SER A 64 -3.69 9.88 1.70
CA SER A 64 -3.41 10.50 0.39
C SER A 64 -2.04 10.10 -0.16
N ALA A 65 -1.16 9.62 0.71
CA ALA A 65 0.12 9.03 0.36
C ALA A 65 0.04 7.74 -0.47
N MET A 66 -1.12 7.08 -0.59
CA MET A 66 -1.31 5.84 -1.38
C MET A 66 -1.29 6.08 -2.89
N GLN A 67 -0.23 6.71 -3.37
CA GLN A 67 0.00 7.02 -4.76
C GLN A 67 1.40 6.56 -5.15
N LEU A 68 1.48 5.81 -6.24
CA LEU A 68 2.77 5.53 -6.85
C LEU A 68 3.39 6.83 -7.39
N PRO A 69 4.73 6.90 -7.46
CA PRO A 69 5.39 7.94 -8.24
C PRO A 69 4.85 8.03 -9.68
N PRO A 70 5.13 9.11 -10.43
CA PRO A 70 4.82 9.12 -11.86
C PRO A 70 5.60 8.04 -12.61
N TYR A 71 4.95 7.36 -13.56
CA TYR A 71 5.64 6.41 -14.43
C TYR A 71 6.73 7.11 -15.23
N GLN A 72 7.97 6.61 -15.11
CA GLN A 72 9.10 7.11 -15.90
C GLN A 72 9.25 6.29 -17.18
N GLU A 73 8.92 6.93 -18.30
CA GLU A 73 9.21 6.39 -19.63
C GLU A 73 10.73 6.36 -19.87
N PRO A 74 11.25 5.36 -20.60
CA PRO A 74 12.66 5.33 -20.99
C PRO A 74 12.99 6.57 -21.84
N ALA A 75 14.16 7.16 -21.63
CA ALA A 75 14.62 8.35 -22.36
C ALA A 75 14.63 8.15 -23.90
N HIS A 76 14.73 6.90 -24.35
CA HIS A 76 14.66 6.54 -25.77
C HIS A 76 13.58 5.50 -26.01
N ARG A 77 12.73 5.77 -27.01
CA ARG A 77 11.71 4.83 -27.44
C ARG A 77 12.38 3.54 -27.95
N PRO A 78 11.99 2.37 -27.45
CA PRO A 78 12.57 1.12 -27.93
C PRO A 78 12.36 0.94 -29.44
N LEU A 79 13.45 0.69 -30.16
CA LEU A 79 13.42 0.48 -31.61
C LEU A 79 12.99 -0.94 -31.97
N MET A 80 13.39 -1.92 -31.15
CA MET A 80 13.11 -3.34 -31.38
C MET A 80 11.68 -3.70 -30.95
N PRO A 81 10.91 -4.46 -31.76
CA PRO A 81 9.54 -4.88 -31.41
C PRO A 81 9.44 -5.60 -30.07
N GLY A 82 10.39 -6.47 -29.75
CA GLY A 82 10.42 -7.17 -28.46
C GLY A 82 10.64 -6.24 -27.27
N ALA A 83 11.44 -5.18 -27.44
CA ALA A 83 11.66 -4.18 -26.40
C ALA A 83 10.44 -3.26 -26.23
N ARG A 84 9.68 -2.98 -27.29
CA ARG A 84 8.39 -2.29 -27.20
C ARG A 84 7.35 -3.08 -26.41
N ARG A 85 7.20 -4.38 -26.70
CA ARG A 85 6.27 -5.25 -25.96
C ARG A 85 6.60 -5.31 -24.47
N LYS A 86 7.89 -5.47 -24.11
CA LYS A 86 8.32 -5.45 -22.70
C LYS A 86 8.00 -4.12 -22.01
N GLU A 87 8.13 -2.99 -22.72
CA GLU A 87 7.80 -1.67 -22.19
C GLU A 87 6.29 -1.49 -22.02
N GLU A 88 5.48 -1.98 -22.96
CA GLU A 88 4.02 -2.00 -22.83
C GLU A 88 3.57 -2.85 -21.65
N GLU A 89 4.16 -4.04 -21.45
CA GLU A 89 3.91 -4.88 -20.28
C GLU A 89 4.31 -4.19 -18.98
N ARG A 90 5.46 -3.49 -18.97
CA ARG A 90 5.90 -2.69 -17.80
C ARG A 90 4.89 -1.60 -17.47
N ARG A 91 4.44 -0.85 -18.47
CA ARG A 91 3.39 0.17 -18.32
C ARG A 91 2.08 -0.42 -17.82
N ALA A 92 1.67 -1.57 -18.35
CA ALA A 92 0.44 -2.26 -17.92
C ALA A 92 0.51 -2.71 -16.46
N ARG A 93 1.65 -3.28 -16.03
CA ARG A 93 1.87 -3.62 -14.62
C ARG A 93 1.83 -2.40 -13.71
N TYR A 94 2.44 -1.29 -14.14
CA TYR A 94 2.43 -0.03 -13.40
C TYR A 94 1.02 0.53 -13.25
N LYS A 95 0.27 0.59 -14.35
CA LYS A 95 -1.12 1.05 -14.34
C LYS A 95 -1.99 0.20 -13.43
N TRP A 96 -1.86 -1.12 -13.50
CA TRP A 96 -2.58 -2.03 -12.60
C TRP A 96 -2.27 -1.71 -11.12
N ALA A 97 -1.00 -1.48 -10.77
CA ALA A 97 -0.60 -1.19 -9.41
C ALA A 97 -1.13 0.18 -8.94
N GLN A 98 -1.18 1.16 -9.84
CA GLN A 98 -1.76 2.47 -9.57
C GLN A 98 -3.27 2.39 -9.34
N ASP A 99 -4.01 1.70 -10.22
CA ASP A 99 -5.46 1.50 -10.09
C ASP A 99 -5.79 0.75 -8.78
N ARG A 100 -4.95 -0.22 -8.42
CA ARG A 100 -5.09 -1.00 -7.20
C ARG A 100 -4.89 -0.16 -5.93
N LEU A 101 -3.84 0.66 -5.89
CA LEU A 101 -3.58 1.57 -4.77
C LEU A 101 -4.66 2.64 -4.64
N LEU A 102 -5.16 3.18 -5.76
CA LEU A 102 -6.25 4.14 -5.74
C LEU A 102 -7.52 3.53 -5.14
N ALA A 103 -7.85 2.30 -5.50
CA ALA A 103 -8.99 1.60 -4.91
C ALA A 103 -8.77 1.38 -3.40
N ALA A 104 -7.56 0.99 -2.98
CA ALA A 104 -7.21 0.80 -1.56
C ALA A 104 -7.34 2.10 -0.77
N GLN A 105 -6.87 3.20 -1.36
CA GLN A 105 -7.00 4.54 -0.80
C GLN A 105 -8.47 4.92 -0.58
N GLN A 106 -9.31 4.80 -1.61
CA GLN A 106 -10.73 5.13 -1.54
C GLN A 106 -11.44 4.31 -0.46
N MET A 107 -11.11 3.02 -0.36
CA MET A 107 -11.67 2.15 0.66
C MET A 107 -11.22 2.57 2.08
N CYS A 108 -9.94 2.90 2.28
CA CYS A 108 -9.46 3.39 3.57
C CYS A 108 -10.11 4.71 3.98
N GLN A 109 -10.29 5.64 3.02
CA GLN A 109 -10.98 6.91 3.25
C GLN A 109 -12.44 6.69 3.64
N GLN A 110 -13.18 5.84 2.90
CA GLN A 110 -14.57 5.52 3.25
C GLN A 110 -14.68 4.94 4.66
N ARG A 111 -13.82 3.99 5.02
CA ARG A 111 -13.84 3.37 6.36
C ARG A 111 -13.51 4.36 7.47
N TRP A 112 -12.57 5.25 7.20
CA TRP A 112 -12.25 6.34 8.11
C TRP A 112 -13.47 7.25 8.34
N GLU A 113 -14.18 7.61 7.28
CA GLU A 113 -15.45 8.37 7.36
C GLU A 113 -16.56 7.59 8.09
N ASP A 114 -16.60 6.27 7.94
CA ASP A 114 -17.51 5.38 8.67
C ASP A 114 -17.14 5.20 10.16
N GLY A 115 -16.08 5.85 10.64
CA GLY A 115 -15.66 5.85 12.05
C GLY A 115 -14.78 4.68 12.46
N TRP A 116 -14.18 3.97 11.50
CA TRP A 116 -13.24 2.88 11.80
C TRP A 116 -11.93 3.43 12.36
N SER A 117 -11.33 2.71 13.30
CA SER A 117 -10.00 3.04 13.80
C SER A 117 -8.90 2.65 12.81
N MET A 118 -7.72 3.26 12.95
CA MET A 118 -6.58 2.97 12.09
C MET A 118 -6.18 1.49 12.12
N ALA A 119 -6.12 0.89 13.32
CA ALA A 119 -5.83 -0.54 13.46
C ALA A 119 -6.85 -1.43 12.73
N GLU A 120 -8.13 -1.06 12.74
CA GLU A 120 -9.17 -1.81 12.02
C GLU A 120 -8.99 -1.72 10.51
N ILE A 121 -8.69 -0.52 9.99
CA ILE A 121 -8.44 -0.29 8.56
C ILE A 121 -7.20 -1.05 8.08
N LEU A 122 -6.10 -0.97 8.82
CA LEU A 122 -4.83 -1.59 8.42
C LEU A 122 -4.86 -3.11 8.44
N MET A 123 -5.62 -3.69 9.37
CA MET A 123 -5.72 -5.14 9.58
C MET A 123 -6.95 -5.77 8.87
N MET A 124 -7.57 -5.07 7.92
CA MET A 124 -8.67 -5.63 7.15
C MET A 124 -8.19 -6.80 6.30
N GLU A 125 -8.89 -7.93 6.38
CA GLU A 125 -8.66 -9.07 5.49
C GLU A 125 -9.12 -8.68 4.07
N ARG A 126 -8.18 -8.77 3.12
CA ARG A 126 -8.36 -8.47 1.68
C ARG A 126 -8.73 -7.02 1.43
N ALA A 127 -7.71 -6.17 1.34
CA ALA A 127 -7.85 -4.77 0.98
C ALA A 127 -8.15 -4.57 -0.52
N ILE A 128 -9.18 -5.27 -1.05
CA ILE A 128 -9.68 -5.34 -2.46
C ILE A 128 -9.21 -6.62 -3.16
#